data_AF-A0A9D5FP87-F1
#
_entry.id   AF-A0A9D5FP87-F1
#
_cell.length_a   1.000
_cell.length_b   1.000
_cell.length_c   1.000
_cell.angle_alpha   90.00
_cell.angle_beta   90.00
_cell.angle_gamma   90.00
#
_symmetry.space_group_name_H-M   'P 1'
#
loop_
_entity.id
_entity.type
_entity.pdbx_description
1 polymer ?
#
loop_
_entity_poly.entity_id
_entity_poly.type
_entity_poly.pdbx_seq_one_letter_code
_entity_poly.pdbx_strand_id
1 'polypeptide(L)'
;MLEMLLAVSIVAVISLLAYLSFSTVIKAWQNGMALSDELHHGDFVMEQLVAAMRSSYYPDSAQPVAAYGFSFDDSGLGESSDDSISWVKLGSSLVGRDCPFAGTPHRVMLTMEPNEEGKNAIAVRAWRVFGEQDEFDPKKKKPIFLSDKVTGFNCRMTEPFPSSGKIEWLDEWKDTNRVPPGVEITLYLQPLEEGGKAIELKRVIGIPIAPLSWKSH
;
A
#
# COMPACT_ATOMS: atom_id res chain seq x y z
N MET A 1 -3.31 16.15 -66.26
CA MET A 1 -2.20 16.42 -65.30
C MET A 1 -2.72 17.00 -63.99
N LEU A 2 -3.45 18.13 -64.01
CA LEU A 2 -4.01 18.76 -62.81
C LEU A 2 -4.93 17.81 -61.99
N GLU A 3 -5.83 17.08 -62.65
CA GLU A 3 -6.73 16.12 -61.99
C GLU A 3 -5.99 14.98 -61.28
N MET A 4 -4.91 14.48 -61.87
CA MET A 4 -4.11 13.42 -61.25
C MET A 4 -3.36 13.94 -60.01
N LEU A 5 -2.84 15.18 -60.06
CA LEU A 5 -2.22 15.82 -58.91
C LEU A 5 -3.23 16.09 -57.78
N LEU A 6 -4.45 16.53 -58.14
CA LEU A 6 -5.53 16.73 -57.19
C LEU A 6 -5.93 15.41 -56.51
N ALA A 7 -6.14 14.35 -57.29
CA ALA A 7 -6.50 13.03 -56.76
C ALA A 7 -5.44 12.48 -55.79
N VAL A 8 -4.16 12.58 -56.16
CA VAL A 8 -3.05 12.14 -55.29
C VAL A 8 -2.98 12.96 -54.01
N SER A 9 -3.18 14.28 -54.09
CA SER A 9 -3.16 15.14 -52.90
C SER A 9 -4.30 14.81 -51.93
N ILE A 10 -5.51 14.55 -52.43
CA ILE A 10 -6.67 14.15 -51.61
C ILE A 10 -6.41 12.80 -50.93
N VAL A 11 -5.92 11.81 -51.68
CA VAL A 11 -5.58 10.50 -51.12
C VAL A 11 -4.51 10.64 -50.03
N ALA A 12 -3.47 11.44 -50.26
CA ALA A 12 -2.43 11.68 -49.27
C ALA A 12 -2.99 12.31 -47.97
N VAL A 13 -3.89 13.29 -48.08
CA VAL A 13 -4.54 13.92 -46.92
C VAL A 13 -5.43 12.92 -46.18
N ILE A 14 -6.23 12.12 -46.89
CA ILE A 14 -7.09 11.10 -46.27
C ILE A 14 -6.25 10.04 -45.57
N SER A 15 -5.19 9.54 -46.21
CA SER A 15 -4.26 8.58 -45.61
C SER A 15 -3.59 9.15 -44.37
N LEU A 16 -3.20 10.43 -44.39
CA LEU A 16 -2.62 11.10 -43.22
C LEU A 16 -3.63 11.18 -42.07
N LEU A 17 -4.87 11.59 -42.32
CA LEU A 17 -5.92 11.66 -41.30
C LEU A 17 -6.26 10.29 -40.72
N ALA A 18 -6.35 9.26 -41.58
CA ALA A 18 -6.55 7.89 -41.15
C ALA A 18 -5.39 7.39 -40.29
N TYR A 19 -4.15 7.65 -40.70
CA TYR A 19 -2.95 7.30 -39.93
C TYR A 19 -2.94 7.99 -38.56
N LEU A 20 -3.20 9.30 -38.50
CA LEU A 20 -3.24 10.05 -37.25
C LEU A 20 -4.33 9.50 -36.31
N SER A 21 -5.54 9.25 -36.82
CA SER A 21 -6.64 8.69 -36.04
C SER A 21 -6.29 7.31 -35.47
N PHE A 22 -5.74 6.43 -36.32
CA PHE A 22 -5.34 5.10 -35.92
C PHE A 22 -4.20 5.12 -34.91
N SER A 23 -3.22 6.02 -35.08
CA SER A 23 -2.11 6.20 -34.15
C SER A 23 -2.58 6.65 -32.76
N THR A 24 -3.57 7.55 -32.71
CA THR A 24 -4.18 8.00 -31.46
C THR A 24 -4.91 6.85 -30.76
N VAL A 25 -5.66 6.04 -31.51
CA VAL A 25 -6.36 4.87 -30.95
C VAL A 25 -5.37 3.85 -30.39
N ILE A 26 -4.29 3.54 -31.12
CA ILE A 26 -3.26 2.60 -30.64
C ILE A 26 -2.61 3.12 -29.36
N LYS A 27 -2.20 4.40 -29.33
CA LYS A 27 -1.59 5.00 -28.14
C LYS A 27 -2.53 4.96 -26.94
N ALA A 28 -3.80 5.33 -27.14
CA ALA A 28 -4.80 5.29 -26.08
C ALA A 28 -5.00 3.86 -25.55
N TRP A 29 -5.01 2.86 -26.44
CA TRP A 29 -5.14 1.46 -26.04
C TRP A 29 -3.91 0.95 -25.26
N GLN A 30 -2.70 1.28 -25.73
CA GLN A 30 -1.45 0.93 -25.03
C GLN A 30 -1.38 1.56 -23.64
N ASN A 31 -1.69 2.86 -23.53
CA ASN A 31 -1.74 3.55 -22.23
C ASN A 31 -2.82 2.95 -21.32
N GLY A 32 -3.97 2.56 -21.88
CA GLY A 32 -5.03 1.89 -21.13
C GLY A 32 -4.61 0.52 -20.58
N MET A 33 -3.86 -0.26 -21.36
CA MET A 33 -3.30 -1.54 -20.89
C MET A 33 -2.26 -1.32 -19.77
N ALA A 34 -1.33 -0.39 -19.96
CA ALA A 34 -0.31 -0.07 -18.95
C ALA A 34 -0.94 0.36 -17.61
N LEU A 35 -1.95 1.23 -17.67
CA LEU A 35 -2.71 1.66 -16.50
C LEU A 35 -3.43 0.50 -15.82
N SER A 36 -4.05 -0.39 -16.59
CA SER A 36 -4.72 -1.56 -16.03
C SER A 36 -3.76 -2.47 -15.28
N ASP A 37 -2.56 -2.69 -15.83
CA ASP A 37 -1.56 -3.54 -15.21
C ASP A 37 -1.03 -2.91 -13.90
N GLU A 38 -0.72 -1.61 -13.90
CA GLU A 38 -0.29 -0.90 -12.69
C GLU A 38 -1.35 -0.91 -11.59
N LEU A 39 -2.62 -0.66 -11.95
CA LEU A 39 -3.73 -0.73 -11.00
C LEU A 39 -3.90 -2.13 -10.42
N HIS A 40 -3.76 -3.19 -11.21
CA HIS A 40 -3.83 -4.56 -10.70
C HIS A 40 -2.74 -4.85 -9.67
N HIS A 41 -1.51 -4.37 -9.89
CA HIS A 41 -0.44 -4.51 -8.90
C HIS A 41 -0.74 -3.73 -7.62
N GLY A 42 -1.24 -2.50 -7.74
CA GLY A 42 -1.63 -1.68 -6.59
C GLY A 42 -2.79 -2.28 -5.81
N ASP A 43 -3.83 -2.76 -6.49
CA ASP A 43 -4.98 -3.43 -5.89
C ASP A 43 -4.56 -4.71 -5.17
N PHE A 44 -3.67 -5.53 -5.77
CA PHE A 44 -3.15 -6.71 -5.10
C PHE A 44 -2.48 -6.37 -3.76
N VAL A 45 -1.57 -5.38 -3.73
CA VAL A 45 -0.91 -4.94 -2.49
C VAL A 45 -1.95 -4.44 -1.48
N MET A 46 -2.87 -3.60 -1.95
CA MET A 46 -3.92 -3.03 -1.10
C MET A 46 -4.82 -4.10 -0.49
N GLU A 47 -5.21 -5.12 -1.26
CA GLU A 47 -6.00 -6.25 -0.76
C GLU A 47 -5.25 -7.06 0.30
N GLN A 48 -3.94 -7.27 0.12
CA GLN A 48 -3.12 -7.92 1.14
C GLN A 48 -3.08 -7.11 2.43
N LEU A 49 -2.96 -5.78 2.34
CA LEU A 49 -2.97 -4.87 3.49
C LEU A 49 -4.33 -4.87 4.20
N VAL A 50 -5.43 -4.77 3.44
CA VAL A 50 -6.80 -4.86 3.98
C VAL A 50 -7.02 -6.18 4.71
N ALA A 51 -6.63 -7.30 4.09
CA ALA A 51 -6.75 -8.61 4.71
C ALA A 51 -5.93 -8.71 5.99
N ALA A 52 -4.68 -8.24 5.98
CA ALA A 52 -3.79 -8.26 7.13
C ALA A 52 -4.27 -7.39 8.29
N MET A 53 -4.77 -6.19 8.01
CA MET A 53 -5.34 -5.28 9.01
C MET A 53 -6.63 -5.83 9.63
N ARG A 54 -7.51 -6.43 8.82
CA ARG A 54 -8.73 -7.07 9.33
C ARG A 54 -8.43 -8.34 10.15
N SER A 55 -7.31 -8.99 9.88
CA SER A 55 -6.79 -10.12 10.65
C SER A 55 -5.89 -9.72 11.82
N SER A 56 -5.91 -8.45 12.24
CA SER A 56 -5.15 -7.99 13.40
C SER A 56 -5.50 -8.80 14.65
N TYR A 57 -4.52 -9.04 15.49
CA TYR A 57 -4.64 -9.83 16.70
C TYR A 57 -4.22 -9.01 17.91
N TYR A 58 -5.06 -9.03 18.93
CA TYR A 58 -4.79 -8.46 20.24
C TYR A 58 -5.38 -9.41 21.30
N PRO A 59 -4.60 -9.83 22.31
CA PRO A 59 -5.11 -10.73 23.34
C PRO A 59 -6.15 -10.03 24.22
N ASP A 60 -7.16 -10.78 24.69
CA ASP A 60 -8.08 -10.26 25.72
C ASP A 60 -7.32 -10.29 27.06
N SER A 61 -6.73 -9.16 27.43
CA SER A 61 -5.93 -8.98 28.64
C SER A 61 -6.52 -7.87 29.52
N ALA A 62 -6.32 -7.98 30.83
CA ALA A 62 -6.80 -6.99 31.79
C ALA A 62 -6.14 -5.60 31.61
N GLN A 63 -4.94 -5.56 31.03
CA GLN A 63 -4.21 -4.32 30.74
C GLN A 63 -3.69 -4.34 29.29
N PRO A 64 -3.50 -3.16 28.67
CA PRO A 64 -2.90 -3.07 27.35
C PRO A 64 -1.47 -3.65 27.31
N VAL A 65 -1.18 -4.49 26.33
CA VAL A 65 0.11 -5.17 26.16
C VAL A 65 0.87 -4.56 24.98
N ALA A 66 1.97 -3.86 25.28
CA ALA A 66 2.79 -3.17 24.28
C ALA A 66 3.24 -4.05 23.10
N ALA A 67 3.57 -5.32 23.37
CA ALA A 67 4.00 -6.27 22.34
C ALA A 67 2.96 -6.49 21.22
N TYR A 68 1.68 -6.25 21.49
CA TYR A 68 0.56 -6.42 20.56
C TYR A 68 0.00 -5.11 20.01
N GLY A 69 0.48 -3.96 20.50
CA GLY A 69 0.01 -2.67 20.04
C GLY A 69 0.47 -2.32 18.62
N PHE A 70 -0.14 -1.28 18.08
CA PHE A 70 0.19 -0.71 16.78
C PHE A 70 1.32 0.31 16.94
N SER A 71 2.31 0.27 16.06
CA SER A 71 3.34 1.30 15.98
C SER A 71 3.31 1.94 14.60
N PHE A 72 3.59 3.23 14.57
CA PHE A 72 3.62 4.05 13.37
C PHE A 72 4.79 5.01 13.46
N ASP A 73 5.45 5.22 12.33
CA ASP A 73 6.51 6.19 12.13
C ASP A 73 6.18 6.99 10.86
N ASP A 74 5.92 8.29 11.04
CA ASP A 74 5.65 9.22 9.94
C ASP A 74 6.98 9.57 9.27
N SER A 75 7.06 9.34 7.96
CA SER A 75 8.21 9.71 7.14
C SER A 75 7.76 10.47 5.90
N GLY A 76 7.01 11.54 6.13
CA GLY A 76 6.73 12.58 5.15
C GLY A 76 5.33 12.51 4.54
N LEU A 77 5.06 13.39 3.56
CA LEU A 77 3.74 13.53 2.96
C LEU A 77 3.82 13.46 1.43
N GLY A 78 2.77 12.91 0.82
CA GLY A 78 2.65 12.85 -0.64
C GLY A 78 3.44 11.70 -1.26
N GLU A 79 3.83 11.88 -2.53
CA GLU A 79 4.42 10.83 -3.37
C GLU A 79 5.76 10.29 -2.86
N SER A 80 6.44 11.04 -1.98
CA SER A 80 7.71 10.68 -1.34
C SER A 80 7.56 10.27 0.12
N SER A 81 6.34 9.95 0.57
CA SER A 81 6.11 9.41 1.91
C SER A 81 6.66 7.99 2.01
N ASP A 82 7.41 7.71 3.06
CA ASP A 82 8.01 6.41 3.35
C ASP A 82 7.60 5.93 4.75
N ASP A 83 6.31 6.09 5.08
CA ASP A 83 5.80 5.76 6.42
C ASP A 83 6.11 4.31 6.81
N SER A 84 6.17 4.03 8.11
CA SER A 84 6.25 2.67 8.60
C SER A 84 5.14 2.37 9.59
N ILE A 85 4.59 1.16 9.46
CA ILE A 85 3.60 0.65 10.40
C ILE A 85 3.96 -0.76 10.82
N SER A 86 3.67 -1.11 12.08
CA SER A 86 3.82 -2.48 12.56
C SER A 86 2.72 -2.86 13.54
N TRP A 87 2.19 -4.06 13.37
CA TRP A 87 1.10 -4.61 14.18
C TRP A 87 1.17 -6.13 14.21
N VAL A 88 0.40 -6.74 15.11
CA VAL A 88 0.28 -8.20 15.20
C VAL A 88 -0.95 -8.67 14.44
N LYS A 89 -0.80 -9.75 13.67
CA LYS A 89 -1.87 -10.35 12.87
C LYS A 89 -1.82 -11.87 12.85
N LEU A 90 -2.87 -12.44 12.26
CA LEU A 90 -3.01 -13.85 11.93
C LEU A 90 -3.15 -14.04 10.40
N GLY A 91 -3.03 -15.27 9.94
CA GLY A 91 -3.23 -15.64 8.54
C GLY A 91 -2.03 -15.37 7.63
N SER A 92 -2.18 -15.70 6.34
CA SER A 92 -1.10 -15.70 5.35
C SER A 92 -0.93 -14.39 4.58
N SER A 93 -1.84 -13.42 4.73
CA SER A 93 -1.71 -12.11 4.06
C SER A 93 -0.38 -11.44 4.40
N LEU A 94 0.26 -10.79 3.42
CA LEU A 94 1.61 -10.17 3.53
C LEU A 94 2.81 -11.12 3.74
N VAL A 95 2.59 -12.33 4.28
CA VAL A 95 3.68 -13.29 4.60
C VAL A 95 3.72 -14.52 3.69
N GLY A 96 2.69 -14.71 2.87
CA GLY A 96 2.54 -15.87 1.99
C GLY A 96 2.02 -17.12 2.71
N ARG A 97 1.59 -18.11 1.92
CA ARG A 97 1.03 -19.37 2.43
C ARG A 97 2.08 -20.31 3.02
N ASP A 98 3.33 -20.19 2.55
CA ASP A 98 4.44 -21.04 2.99
C ASP A 98 5.08 -20.56 4.29
N CYS A 99 4.62 -19.44 4.86
CA CYS A 99 5.11 -18.94 6.13
C CYS A 99 4.69 -19.89 7.28
N PRO A 100 5.65 -20.53 7.98
CA PRO A 100 5.35 -21.59 8.95
C PRO A 100 4.62 -21.11 10.20
N PHE A 101 4.57 -19.79 10.44
CA PHE A 101 3.90 -19.18 11.57
C PHE A 101 2.71 -18.31 11.18
N ALA A 102 2.24 -18.38 9.92
CA ALA A 102 1.06 -17.66 9.47
C ALA A 102 -0.20 -17.99 10.30
N GLY A 103 -0.30 -19.22 10.82
CA GLY A 103 -1.42 -19.66 11.67
C GLY A 103 -1.34 -19.20 13.14
N THR A 104 -0.26 -18.56 13.56
CA THR A 104 -0.03 -18.11 14.95
C THR A 104 0.15 -16.59 14.99
N PRO A 105 -0.12 -15.91 16.13
CA PRO A 105 0.11 -14.47 16.24
C PRO A 105 1.55 -14.11 15.90
N HIS A 106 1.71 -13.25 14.89
CA HIS A 106 3.02 -12.76 14.45
C HIS A 106 2.94 -11.27 14.15
N ARG A 107 4.05 -10.59 14.41
CA ARG A 107 4.18 -9.17 14.09
C ARG A 107 4.60 -9.04 12.64
N VAL A 108 4.00 -8.08 11.96
CA VAL A 108 4.41 -7.63 10.64
C VAL A 108 4.85 -6.17 10.74
N MET A 109 5.78 -5.78 9.88
CA MET A 109 6.24 -4.40 9.72
C MET A 109 6.27 -4.10 8.23
N LEU A 110 5.58 -3.04 7.84
CA LEU A 110 5.52 -2.51 6.48
C LEU A 110 6.44 -1.29 6.41
N THR A 111 7.24 -1.23 5.36
CA THR A 111 8.21 -0.16 5.10
C THR A 111 8.40 0.01 3.60
N MET A 112 8.85 1.19 3.18
CA MET A 112 9.40 1.41 1.84
C MET A 112 10.92 1.17 1.87
N GLU A 113 11.42 0.28 1.02
CA GLU A 113 12.84 -0.06 0.97
C GLU A 113 13.32 -0.39 -0.46
N PRO A 114 14.60 -0.15 -0.77
CA PRO A 114 15.18 -0.58 -2.03
C PRO A 114 15.23 -2.11 -2.13
N ASN A 115 14.73 -2.64 -3.24
CA ASN A 115 14.79 -4.06 -3.57
C ASN A 115 16.18 -4.48 -4.08
N GLU A 116 16.33 -5.76 -4.47
CA GLU A 116 17.59 -6.30 -4.98
C GLU A 116 18.09 -5.59 -6.27
N GLU A 117 17.19 -4.93 -7.01
CA GLU A 117 17.52 -4.11 -8.19
C GLU A 117 17.78 -2.63 -7.85
N GLY A 118 17.70 -2.25 -6.58
CA GLY A 118 17.86 -0.87 -6.11
C GLY A 118 16.64 0.04 -6.30
N LYS A 119 15.48 -0.51 -6.71
CA LYS A 119 14.23 0.25 -6.84
C LYS A 119 13.50 0.30 -5.50
N ASN A 120 12.96 1.46 -5.14
CA ASN A 120 12.11 1.57 -3.95
C ASN A 120 10.87 0.69 -4.12
N ALA A 121 10.53 -0.08 -3.10
CA ALA A 121 9.46 -1.07 -3.14
C ALA A 121 8.82 -1.21 -1.76
N ILE A 122 7.56 -1.59 -1.74
CA ILE A 122 6.88 -1.88 -0.48
C ILE A 122 7.35 -3.25 0.05
N ALA A 123 7.87 -3.24 1.26
CA ALA A 123 8.51 -4.38 1.90
C ALA A 123 7.78 -4.77 3.19
N VAL A 124 7.68 -6.07 3.43
CA VAL A 124 7.13 -6.63 4.65
C VAL A 124 8.20 -7.45 5.36
N ARG A 125 8.39 -7.19 6.65
CA ARG A 125 9.09 -8.10 7.55
C ARG A 125 8.10 -8.70 8.53
N ALA A 126 8.31 -9.98 8.86
CA ALA A 126 7.46 -10.68 9.81
C ALA A 126 8.26 -11.54 10.77
N TRP A 127 7.81 -11.61 12.02
CA TRP A 127 8.43 -12.41 13.07
C TRP A 127 7.42 -12.81 14.13
N ARG A 128 7.74 -13.85 14.91
CA ARG A 128 6.87 -14.31 16.00
C ARG A 128 6.92 -13.30 17.14
N VAL A 129 5.79 -13.07 17.81
CA VAL A 129 5.73 -12.19 18.98
C VAL A 129 6.54 -12.77 20.15
N PHE A 130 6.70 -14.10 20.19
CA PHE A 130 7.43 -14.82 21.23
C PHE A 130 8.58 -15.64 20.63
N GLY A 131 9.66 -15.77 21.40
CA GLY A 131 10.79 -16.65 21.09
C GLY A 131 11.94 -15.99 20.31
N GLU A 132 11.90 -14.68 20.10
CA GLU A 132 13.05 -13.93 19.62
C GLU A 132 13.97 -13.56 20.81
N GLN A 133 15.29 -13.48 20.57
CA GLN A 133 16.31 -13.26 21.60
C GLN A 133 16.29 -11.80 22.13
N ASP A 134 16.91 -11.56 23.29
CA ASP A 134 16.94 -10.22 23.94
C ASP A 134 17.54 -9.10 23.06
N GLU A 135 18.35 -9.44 22.05
CA GLU A 135 18.94 -8.49 21.08
C GLU A 135 18.26 -8.53 19.69
N PHE A 136 16.96 -8.81 19.65
CA PHE A 136 16.22 -8.88 18.41
C PHE A 136 16.14 -7.53 17.68
N ASP A 137 16.67 -7.48 16.46
CA ASP A 137 16.51 -6.34 15.55
C ASP A 137 15.59 -6.73 14.37
N PRO A 138 14.36 -6.19 14.30
CA PRO A 138 13.44 -6.43 13.20
C PRO A 138 14.06 -6.14 11.84
N LYS A 139 14.88 -5.09 11.72
CA LYS A 139 15.45 -4.63 10.44
C LYS A 139 16.39 -5.65 9.81
N LYS A 140 16.98 -6.55 10.62
CA LYS A 140 17.85 -7.65 10.15
C LYS A 140 17.08 -8.83 9.55
N LYS A 141 15.75 -8.92 9.70
CA LYS A 141 14.96 -9.97 9.04
C LYS A 141 14.93 -9.71 7.53
N LYS A 142 14.93 -10.79 6.75
CA LYS A 142 14.81 -10.69 5.29
C LYS A 142 13.44 -10.12 4.92
N PRO A 143 13.37 -9.02 4.15
CA PRO A 143 12.11 -8.47 3.67
C PRO A 143 11.47 -9.37 2.60
N ILE A 144 10.15 -9.33 2.54
CA ILE A 144 9.33 -9.81 1.43
C ILE A 144 8.87 -8.57 0.67
N PHE A 145 9.36 -8.38 -0.56
CA PHE A 145 8.92 -7.29 -1.42
C PHE A 145 7.60 -7.66 -2.10
N LEU A 146 6.57 -6.82 -1.95
CA LEU A 146 5.26 -7.08 -2.55
C LEU A 146 5.12 -6.48 -3.95
N SER A 147 5.68 -5.28 -4.16
CA SER A 147 5.63 -4.56 -5.43
C SER A 147 6.67 -3.45 -5.49
N ASP A 148 7.36 -3.33 -6.62
CA ASP A 148 8.25 -2.21 -6.96
C ASP A 148 7.51 -1.09 -7.73
N LYS A 149 6.21 -1.26 -7.96
CA LYS A 149 5.33 -0.25 -8.58
C LYS A 149 4.83 0.80 -7.60
N VAL A 150 4.93 0.54 -6.31
CA VAL A 150 4.63 1.51 -5.26
C VAL A 150 5.86 2.38 -5.05
N THR A 151 5.73 3.69 -5.19
CA THR A 151 6.80 4.68 -5.02
C THR A 151 6.76 5.38 -3.67
N GLY A 152 5.60 5.37 -3.01
CA GLY A 152 5.42 5.97 -1.69
C GLY A 152 4.25 5.34 -0.94
N PHE A 153 4.27 5.48 0.37
CA PHE A 153 3.28 4.94 1.29
C PHE A 153 3.04 5.91 2.43
N ASN A 154 1.77 6.26 2.63
CA ASN A 154 1.29 7.09 3.73
C ASN A 154 0.23 6.34 4.55
N CYS A 155 0.28 6.49 5.87
CA CYS A 155 -0.70 5.94 6.79
C CYS A 155 -1.17 6.98 7.82
N ARG A 156 -2.50 7.01 8.06
CA ARG A 156 -3.09 7.81 9.13
C ARG A 156 -3.99 6.96 10.01
N MET A 157 -3.99 7.21 11.31
CA MET A 157 -4.79 6.45 12.27
C MET A 157 -6.06 7.20 12.61
N THR A 158 -7.15 6.51 12.92
CA THR A 158 -8.34 7.16 13.47
C THR A 158 -8.16 7.44 14.95
N GLU A 159 -8.56 8.63 15.41
CA GLU A 159 -8.75 8.93 16.83
C GLU A 159 -9.78 7.95 17.45
N PRO A 160 -9.44 7.24 18.53
CA PRO A 160 -10.33 6.29 19.22
C PRO A 160 -11.64 6.89 19.73
N PHE A 161 -11.59 8.10 20.30
CA PHE A 161 -12.74 8.74 20.93
C PHE A 161 -12.87 10.20 20.46
N PRO A 162 -13.27 10.42 19.20
CA PRO A 162 -13.33 11.76 18.64
C PRO A 162 -14.44 12.56 19.34
N SER A 163 -14.09 13.76 19.82
CA SER A 163 -15.02 14.63 20.55
C SER A 163 -16.16 15.14 19.65
N SER A 164 -15.93 15.21 18.34
CA SER A 164 -16.89 15.71 17.35
C SER A 164 -17.94 14.68 16.90
N GLY A 165 -17.78 13.40 17.28
CA GLY A 165 -18.58 12.29 16.75
C GLY A 165 -18.33 11.99 15.26
N LYS A 166 -17.33 12.63 14.64
CA LYS A 166 -16.86 12.36 13.28
C LYS A 166 -15.51 11.66 13.33
N ILE A 167 -15.12 11.03 12.22
CA ILE A 167 -13.78 10.44 12.11
C ILE A 167 -12.75 11.57 12.11
N GLU A 168 -11.83 11.52 13.06
CA GLU A 168 -10.66 12.40 13.14
C GLU A 168 -9.41 11.56 12.83
N TRP A 169 -8.57 12.07 11.93
CA TRP A 169 -7.35 11.41 11.50
C TRP A 169 -6.15 11.98 12.26
N LEU A 170 -5.29 11.09 12.72
CA LEU A 170 -4.05 11.40 13.41
C LEU A 170 -2.88 11.10 12.48
N ASP A 171 -1.96 12.06 12.42
CA ASP A 171 -0.66 11.92 11.74
C ASP A 171 0.45 11.52 12.74
N GLU A 172 0.11 11.26 14.01
CA GLU A 172 1.01 10.71 15.02
C GLU A 172 0.29 9.61 15.81
N TRP A 173 0.99 8.53 16.17
CA TRP A 173 0.43 7.47 17.04
C TRP A 173 1.22 7.35 18.35
N LYS A 174 0.61 7.77 19.46
CA LYS A 174 1.25 7.75 20.79
C LYS A 174 0.90 6.52 21.61
N ASP A 175 -0.30 5.97 21.42
CA ASP A 175 -0.80 4.78 22.12
C ASP A 175 -0.22 3.48 21.52
N THR A 176 1.10 3.34 21.55
CA THR A 176 1.85 2.22 20.95
C THR A 176 1.54 0.85 21.57
N ASN A 177 0.83 0.83 22.70
CA ASN A 177 0.30 -0.36 23.36
C ASN A 177 -1.13 -0.71 22.96
N ARG A 178 -1.76 0.08 22.09
CA ARG A 178 -3.13 -0.09 21.62
C ARG A 178 -3.20 -0.15 20.10
N VAL A 179 -4.36 -0.57 19.59
CA VAL A 179 -4.61 -0.70 18.16
C VAL A 179 -5.64 0.36 17.74
N PRO A 180 -5.38 1.17 16.70
CA PRO A 180 -6.33 2.18 16.27
C PRO A 180 -7.64 1.53 15.76
N PRO A 181 -8.82 2.16 15.95
CA PRO A 181 -10.07 1.65 15.41
C PRO A 181 -10.08 1.48 13.89
N GLY A 182 -9.32 2.32 13.19
CA GLY A 182 -9.12 2.21 11.76
C GLY A 182 -7.86 2.93 11.31
N VAL A 183 -7.48 2.66 10.07
CA VAL A 183 -6.34 3.26 9.39
C VAL A 183 -6.76 3.71 7.98
N GLU A 184 -6.26 4.85 7.54
CA GLU A 184 -6.28 5.25 6.14
C GLU A 184 -4.92 4.94 5.55
N ILE A 185 -4.89 4.11 4.53
CA ILE A 185 -3.68 3.79 3.78
C ILE A 185 -3.76 4.46 2.42
N THR A 186 -2.68 5.14 2.04
CA THR A 186 -2.48 5.66 0.69
C THR A 186 -1.22 5.04 0.11
N LEU A 187 -1.35 4.38 -1.04
CA LEU A 187 -0.23 3.94 -1.87
C LEU A 187 -0.09 4.88 -3.06
N TYR A 188 1.12 5.33 -3.33
CA TYR A 188 1.47 6.09 -4.52
C TYR A 188 2.11 5.14 -5.52
N LEU A 189 1.54 5.01 -6.71
CA LEU A 189 2.09 4.17 -7.78
C LEU A 189 2.93 5.01 -8.75
N GLN A 190 3.88 4.36 -9.42
CA GLN A 190 4.64 4.95 -10.51
C GLN A 190 3.71 5.64 -11.53
N PRO A 191 4.08 6.82 -12.05
CA PRO A 191 3.32 7.48 -13.09
C PRO A 191 3.44 6.71 -14.42
N LEU A 192 2.36 6.70 -15.21
CA LEU A 192 2.32 6.08 -16.54
C LEU A 192 3.30 6.71 -17.55
N GLU A 193 3.59 8.00 -17.36
CA GLU A 193 4.45 8.79 -18.22
C GLU A 193 5.57 9.40 -17.38
N GLU A 194 6.77 9.50 -17.97
CA GLU A 194 7.93 10.09 -17.31
C GLU A 194 7.66 11.55 -16.92
N GLY A 195 7.80 11.88 -15.64
CA GLY A 195 7.46 13.20 -15.09
C GLY A 195 5.96 13.44 -14.85
N GLY A 196 5.12 12.42 -15.03
CA GLY A 196 3.71 12.45 -14.65
C GLY A 196 3.50 12.43 -13.12
N LYS A 197 2.25 12.62 -12.69
CA LYS A 197 1.87 12.51 -11.28
C LYS A 197 1.66 11.05 -10.88
N ALA A 198 2.03 10.72 -9.65
CA ALA A 198 1.76 9.39 -9.11
C ALA A 198 0.25 9.10 -9.06
N ILE A 199 -0.10 7.84 -9.25
CA ILE A 199 -1.50 7.40 -9.10
C ILE A 199 -1.73 7.09 -7.62
N GLU A 200 -2.71 7.76 -7.01
CA GLU A 200 -3.06 7.55 -5.60
C GLU A 200 -4.10 6.43 -5.44
N LEU A 201 -3.75 5.39 -4.69
CA LEU A 201 -4.68 4.36 -4.23
C LEU A 201 -4.93 4.50 -2.74
N LYS A 202 -6.14 4.90 -2.37
CA LYS A 202 -6.53 5.17 -0.98
C LYS A 202 -7.60 4.21 -0.47
N ARG A 203 -7.42 3.69 0.74
CA ARG A 203 -8.42 2.86 1.45
C ARG A 203 -8.50 3.22 2.92
N VAL A 204 -9.73 3.27 3.43
CA VAL A 204 -10.03 3.31 4.86
C VAL A 204 -10.37 1.91 5.34
N ILE A 205 -9.68 1.46 6.39
CA ILE A 205 -9.76 0.08 6.89
C ILE A 205 -10.08 0.13 8.38
N GLY A 206 -11.26 -0.35 8.75
CA GLY A 206 -11.59 -0.59 10.16
C GLY A 206 -10.87 -1.83 10.68
N ILE A 207 -10.35 -1.76 11.91
CA ILE A 207 -9.67 -2.85 12.60
C ILE A 207 -10.63 -3.45 13.64
N PRO A 208 -11.23 -4.63 13.38
CA PRO A 208 -12.31 -5.15 14.21
C PRO A 208 -11.92 -5.43 15.66
N ILE A 209 -10.65 -5.77 15.90
CA ILE A 209 -10.13 -6.13 17.22
C ILE A 209 -9.81 -4.91 18.09
N ALA A 210 -9.80 -3.70 17.52
CA ALA A 210 -9.39 -2.49 18.23
C ALA A 210 -10.12 -2.30 19.57
N PRO A 211 -11.45 -2.48 19.69
CA PRO A 211 -12.16 -2.30 20.96
C PRO A 211 -11.59 -3.11 22.12
N LEU A 212 -11.00 -4.29 21.88
CA LEU A 212 -10.35 -5.08 22.93
C LEU A 212 -9.14 -4.36 23.55
N SER A 213 -8.36 -3.67 22.73
CA SER A 213 -7.19 -2.90 23.20
C SER A 213 -7.56 -1.61 23.96
N TRP A 214 -8.82 -1.17 23.84
CA TRP A 214 -9.34 0.05 24.46
C TRP A 214 -10.24 -0.22 25.67
N LYS A 215 -10.48 -1.49 26.05
CA LYS A 215 -11.20 -1.82 27.28
C LYS A 215 -10.45 -1.25 28.48
N SER A 216 -11.11 -0.33 29.20
CA SER A 216 -10.77 -0.01 30.58
C SER A 216 -11.61 -0.90 31.50
N HIS A 217 -10.96 -1.74 32.30
CA HIS A 217 -11.63 -2.37 33.44
C HIS A 217 -11.61 -1.45 34.67
#